data_AF-A0ABD0NSJ8-F1
#
_entry.id   AF-A0ABD0NSJ8-F1
#
_cell.length_a   1.000
_cell.length_b   1.000
_cell.length_c   1.000
_cell.angle_alpha   90.00
_cell.angle_beta   90.00
_cell.angle_gamma   90.00
#
_symmetry.space_group_name_H-M   'P 1'
#
loop_
_entity.id
_entity.type
_entity.pdbx_description
1 polymer ?
#
loop_
_entity_poly.entity_id
_entity_poly.type
_entity_poly.pdbx_seq_one_letter_code
_entity_poly.pdbx_strand_id
1 'polypeptide(L)' 'LPVYVPTAVASFPNEVMHSPKLWVSQKYHNLKTYTPMARGGHFAAMEEPKLLAEDVQNFVKIVEKRKKK' A
#
# COMPACT_ATOMS: atom_id res chain seq x y z
N LEU A 1 11.19 -14.57 3.29
CA LEU A 1 10.15 -15.10 4.18
C LEU A 1 8.83 -14.38 3.89
N PRO A 2 7.71 -15.10 3.72
CA PRO A 2 6.39 -14.50 3.45
C PRO A 2 5.87 -13.70 4.65
N VAL A 3 5.04 -12.68 4.39
CA VAL A 3 4.41 -11.82 5.40
C VAL A 3 2.92 -12.14 5.51
N TYR A 4 2.44 -12.44 6.73
CA TYR A 4 1.07 -12.89 6.99
C TYR A 4 0.18 -11.86 7.71
N VAL A 5 0.75 -10.76 8.21
CA VAL A 5 -0.02 -9.67 8.84
C VAL A 5 -0.74 -8.84 7.77
N PRO A 6 -1.87 -8.19 8.09
CA PRO A 6 -2.55 -7.29 7.16
C PRO A 6 -1.57 -6.27 6.58
N THR A 7 -1.53 -6.16 5.25
CA THR A 7 -0.60 -5.27 4.54
C THR A 7 -1.33 -4.45 3.50
N ALA A 8 -0.91 -3.20 3.27
CA ALA A 8 -1.31 -2.37 2.14
C ALA A 8 -0.07 -1.97 1.33
N VAL A 9 -0.26 -1.75 0.03
CA VAL A 9 0.80 -1.23 -0.86
C VAL A 9 0.25 -0.09 -1.70
N ALA A 10 0.85 1.09 -1.55
CA ALA A 10 0.71 2.23 -2.45
C ALA A 10 1.81 2.15 -3.53
N SER A 11 1.42 1.92 -4.78
CA SER A 11 2.33 1.74 -5.91
C SER A 11 2.46 3.04 -6.71
N PHE A 12 3.50 3.82 -6.42
CA PHE A 12 3.81 5.07 -7.11
C PHE A 12 4.49 4.82 -8.47
N PRO A 13 4.15 5.59 -9.52
CA PRO A 13 4.63 5.31 -10.88
C PRO A 13 6.13 5.56 -11.08
N ASN A 14 6.72 6.51 -10.34
CA ASN A 14 8.14 6.88 -10.46
C ASN A 14 9.00 6.34 -9.30
N GLU A 15 8.56 5.25 -8.66
CA GLU A 15 9.40 4.54 -7.69
C GLU A 15 10.60 3.88 -8.41
N VAL A 16 11.75 3.80 -7.73
CA VAL A 16 13.00 3.24 -8.27
C VAL A 16 12.81 1.81 -8.76
N MET A 17 12.02 1.02 -8.03
CA MET A 17 11.67 -0.34 -8.39
C MET A 17 10.16 -0.50 -8.49
N HIS A 18 9.67 -0.62 -9.72
CA HIS A 18 8.28 -0.99 -9.94
C HIS A 18 7.99 -2.36 -9.32
N SER A 19 6.94 -2.44 -8.52
CA SER A 19 6.52 -3.65 -7.81
C SER A 19 5.18 -4.14 -8.36
N PRO A 20 5.17 -5.03 -9.37
CA PRO A 20 3.94 -5.57 -9.93
C PRO A 20 3.07 -6.24 -8.86
N LYS A 21 1.74 -6.12 -9.00
CA LYS A 21 0.77 -6.70 -8.06
C LYS A 21 1.00 -8.21 -7.82
N LEU A 22 1.41 -8.96 -8.85
CA LEU A 22 1.70 -10.38 -8.73
C LEU A 22 2.83 -10.66 -7.72
N TRP A 23 3.96 -9.95 -7.84
CA TRP A 23 5.10 -10.12 -6.93
C TRP A 23 4.74 -9.71 -5.50
N VAL A 24 3.96 -8.64 -5.35
CA VAL A 24 3.45 -8.21 -4.05
C VAL A 24 2.56 -9.28 -3.44
N SER A 25 1.63 -9.86 -4.21
CA SER A 25 0.73 -10.91 -3.69
C SER A 25 1.46 -12.19 -3.26
N GLN A 26 2.58 -12.54 -3.91
CA GLN A 26 3.42 -13.68 -3.52
C GLN A 26 4.20 -13.43 -2.24
N LYS A 27 4.58 -12.18 -1.95
CA LYS A 27 5.31 -11.82 -0.72
C LYS A 27 4.38 -11.57 0.47
N TYR A 28 3.24 -10.92 0.24
CA TYR A 28 2.29 -10.49 1.26
C TYR A 28 0.99 -11.29 1.15
N HIS A 29 0.89 -12.39 1.91
CA HIS A 29 -0.23 -13.34 1.82
C HIS A 29 -1.54 -12.77 2.40
N ASN A 30 -1.47 -11.67 3.14
CA ASN A 30 -2.61 -10.97 3.72
C ASN A 30 -2.69 -9.53 3.21
N LEU A 31 -2.51 -9.35 1.91
CA LEU A 31 -2.63 -8.06 1.24
C LEU A 31 -4.10 -7.57 1.25
N LYS A 32 -4.34 -6.40 1.83
CA LYS A 32 -5.64 -5.74 1.91
C LYS A 32 -5.92 -4.84 0.73
N THR A 33 -4.92 -4.06 0.34
CA THR A 33 -5.02 -3.12 -0.77
C THR A 33 -3.71 -3.11 -1.54
N TYR A 34 -3.85 -3.00 -2.86
CA TYR A 34 -2.78 -2.63 -3.77
C TYR A 34 -3.32 -1.47 -4.59
N THR A 35 -2.78 -0.28 -4.38
CA THR A 35 -3.31 0.97 -4.91
C THR A 35 -2.31 1.56 -5.91
N PRO A 36 -2.55 1.44 -7.23
CA PRO A 36 -1.77 2.17 -8.22
C PRO A 36 -2.04 3.67 -8.06
N MET A 37 -0.97 4.46 -7.84
CA MET A 37 -1.08 5.91 -7.68
C MET A 37 -0.96 6.62 -9.02
N ALA A 38 -1.64 7.75 -9.17
CA ALA A 38 -1.67 8.50 -10.42
C ALA A 38 -0.36 9.25 -10.73
N ARG A 39 0.42 9.62 -9.70
CA ARG A 39 1.66 10.42 -9.80
C ARG A 39 2.50 10.27 -8.53
N GLY A 40 3.73 10.79 -8.55
CA GLY A 40 4.73 10.70 -7.48
C GLY A 40 5.71 9.52 -7.66
N GLY A 41 6.71 9.44 -6.81
CA GLY A 41 7.76 8.42 -6.86
C GLY A 41 8.31 8.04 -5.50
N HIS A 42 9.63 7.89 -5.44
CA HIS A 42 10.36 7.37 -4.28
C HIS A 42 10.09 8.14 -2.99
N PHE A 43 9.93 9.45 -3.07
CA PHE A 43 9.63 10.30 -1.91
C PHE A 43 8.14 10.59 -1.80
N ALA A 44 7.29 9.55 -1.92
CA ALA A 44 5.83 9.64 -1.92
C ALA A 44 5.22 10.57 -0.85
N ALA A 45 5.74 10.54 0.38
CA ALA A 45 5.26 11.39 1.47
C ALA A 45 5.57 12.88 1.27
N MET A 46 6.65 13.20 0.57
CA MET A 46 7.08 14.57 0.26
C MET A 46 6.47 15.06 -1.06
N GLU A 47 6.48 14.22 -2.09
CA GLU A 47 5.98 14.54 -3.43
C GLU A 47 4.45 14.63 -3.45
N GLU A 48 3.77 13.67 -2.82
CA GLU A 48 2.32 13.51 -2.88
C GLU A 48 1.70 13.22 -1.49
N PRO A 49 1.88 14.14 -0.52
CA PRO A 49 1.51 13.91 0.88
C PRO A 49 0.04 13.51 1.06
N LYS A 50 -0.86 14.13 0.28
CA LYS A 50 -2.30 13.85 0.36
C LYS A 50 -2.64 12.45 -0.16
N LEU A 51 -2.06 12.04 -1.30
CA LEU A 51 -2.33 10.72 -1.87
C LEU A 51 -1.86 9.61 -0.93
N LEU A 52 -0.66 9.75 -0.37
CA LEU A 52 -0.14 8.78 0.58
C LEU A 52 -0.96 8.75 1.88
N ALA A 53 -1.29 9.93 2.43
CA ALA A 53 -2.07 10.02 3.67
C ALA A 53 -3.45 9.37 3.53
N GLU A 54 -4.12 9.59 2.39
CA GLU A 54 -5.43 8.97 2.11
C GLU A 54 -5.35 7.43 2.06
N ASP A 55 -4.32 6.87 1.41
CA ASP A 55 -4.12 5.41 1.35
C ASP A 55 -3.87 4.82 2.74
N VAL A 56 -3.01 5.46 3.55
CA VAL A 56 -2.74 5.06 4.93
C VAL A 56 -4.02 5.11 5.78
N GLN A 57 -4.78 6.20 5.72
CA GLN A 57 -6.04 6.32 6.47
C GLN A 57 -7.06 5.26 6.05
N ASN A 58 -7.17 4.96 4.76
CA ASN A 58 -8.06 3.92 4.25
C ASN A 58 -7.64 2.53 4.74
N PHE A 59 -6.35 2.22 4.73
CA PHE A 59 -5.83 0.97 5.28
C PHE A 59 -6.12 0.85 6.79
N VAL A 60 -5.87 1.90 7.57
CA VAL A 60 -6.18 1.91 9.01
C VAL A 60 -7.68 1.62 9.26
N LYS A 61 -8.57 2.26 8.50
CA LYS A 61 -10.02 1.97 8.60
C LYS A 61 -10.35 0.50 8.30
N ILE A 62 -9.69 -0.12 7.33
CA ILE A 62 -9.90 -1.55 7.00
C ILE A 62 -9.48 -2.46 8.15
N VAL A 63 -8.30 -2.22 8.75
CA VAL A 63 -7.77 -3.09 9.81
C VAL A 63 -8.46 -2.88 11.15
N GLU A 64 -8.85 -1.64 11.48
CA GLU A 64 -9.55 -1.33 12.74
C GLU A 64 -11.01 -1.76 12.71
N LYS A 65 -11.69 -1.74 11.56
CA LYS A 65 -13.04 -2.34 11.42
C LYS A 65 -13.06 -3.84 11.73
N ARG A 66 -11.95 -4.55 11.47
CA ARG A 66 -11.84 -5.99 11.76
C ARG A 66 -11.65 -6.31 13.23
N LYS A 67 -11.11 -5.39 14.05
CA LYS A 67 -10.97 -5.59 15.50
C LYS A 67 -12.29 -5.45 16.27
N LYS A 68 -13.29 -4.79 15.68
CA LYS A 68 -14.60 -4.55 16.30
C LYS A 68 -15.63 -5.66 16.05
N LYS A 69 -15.24 -6.73 15.37
CA LYS A 69 -16.01 -7.96 15.18
C LYS A 69 -15.32 -9.08 15.94
#